data_AF-A0A803SXD2-F1
#
_entry.id   AF-A0A803SXD2-F1
#
_cell.length_a   1.000
_cell.length_b   1.000
_cell.length_c   1.000
_cell.angle_alpha   90.00
_cell.angle_beta   90.00
_cell.angle_gamma   90.00
#
_symmetry.space_group_name_H-M   'P 1'
#
loop_
_entity.id
_entity.type
_entity.pdbx_description
1 polymer ?
#
loop_
_entity_poly.entity_id
_entity_poly.type
_entity_poly.pdbx_seq_one_letter_code
_entity_poly.pdbx_strand_id
1 'polypeptide(L)'
;MGLGGTVLQWLQSFLEVKLGDTCSDPWPLTCGVPQGSILSPMLFNIYMKPLGEVIRSFGVRCHLYADDTQLYYSFPPKSKIAPRILDQCLATVLAWMRANKLKLNPDKTEVLQVSRTSDRGIGWQPVLDGVALPLKAQVRSLGVLLDSGLTLEAQVSAVAGRAFAQVKLVRQLRPYLEKSDLAMVVHALVTSRLDYCNALYVGLPLKTARKLQLVQRSAARFLTGANYRARSTPLFKELHWLPFIFRAQFKVQVITYKALNGLGPTYLRDRIFPYEPARPLRSSGEALLSLPPPSQSQLIGMRERAFSVVAPWLWNSLPGEIRQAPTLLSFRTSLKTALPGGFW
;
A
#
# COMPACT_ATOMS: atom_id res chain seq x y z
N MET A 1 0.24 22.75 -18.85
CA MET A 1 1.69 22.84 -19.08
C MET A 1 1.89 23.27 -20.52
N GLY A 2 2.59 24.37 -20.76
CA GLY A 2 2.99 24.75 -22.12
C GLY A 2 4.34 24.10 -22.42
N LEU A 3 4.36 23.03 -23.21
CA LEU A 3 5.58 22.46 -23.76
C LEU A 3 5.83 23.15 -25.10
N GLY A 4 6.65 24.21 -25.10
CA GLY A 4 7.04 24.94 -26.31
C GLY A 4 8.51 24.71 -26.67
N GLY A 5 8.85 24.93 -27.95
CA GLY A 5 10.24 24.94 -28.43
C GLY A 5 10.92 23.56 -28.44
N THR A 6 12.18 23.53 -28.01
CA THR A 6 13.08 22.37 -28.05
C THR A 6 12.51 21.13 -27.35
N VAL A 7 11.73 21.30 -26.28
CA VAL A 7 11.15 20.18 -25.52
C VAL A 7 10.08 19.45 -26.35
N LEU A 8 9.29 20.18 -27.14
CA LEU A 8 8.30 19.57 -28.02
C LEU A 8 8.97 18.82 -29.18
N GLN A 9 10.01 19.41 -29.77
CA GLN A 9 10.82 18.78 -30.81
C GLN A 9 11.51 17.51 -30.30
N TRP A 10 12.03 17.55 -29.08
CA TRP A 10 12.63 16.39 -28.43
C TRP A 10 11.60 15.29 -28.18
N LEU A 11 10.40 15.62 -27.68
CA LEU A 11 9.33 14.64 -27.49
C LEU A 11 8.85 14.01 -28.81
N GLN A 12 8.84 14.77 -29.91
CA GLN A 12 8.55 14.25 -31.24
C GLN A 12 9.63 13.25 -31.67
N SER A 13 10.92 13.57 -31.48
CA SER A 13 12.05 12.66 -31.78
C SER A 13 12.09 11.43 -30.88
N PHE A 14 11.61 11.52 -29.64
CA PHE A 14 11.63 10.44 -28.65
C PHE A 14 10.70 9.27 -29.01
N LEU A 15 9.72 9.51 -29.88
CA LEU A 15 8.78 8.48 -30.35
C LEU A 15 9.33 7.68 -31.54
N GLU A 16 10.53 8.00 -32.03
CA GLU A 16 11.22 7.25 -33.08
C GLU A 16 12.02 6.08 -32.49
N VAL A 17 11.92 4.89 -33.10
CA VAL A 17 12.57 3.66 -32.62
C VAL A 17 13.95 3.50 -33.25
N LYS A 18 15.00 3.41 -32.43
CA LYS A 18 16.37 3.05 -32.82
C LYS A 18 16.86 1.81 -32.06
N LEU A 19 17.52 0.88 -32.75
CA LEU A 19 18.15 -0.30 -32.14
C LEU A 19 19.60 -0.41 -32.63
N GLY A 20 20.56 -0.05 -31.76
CA GLY A 20 21.98 0.07 -32.14
C GLY A 20 22.20 1.19 -33.17
N ASP A 21 23.01 0.93 -34.20
CA ASP A 21 23.25 1.85 -35.32
C ASP A 21 22.23 1.71 -36.46
N THR A 22 21.32 0.75 -36.34
CA THR A 22 20.25 0.51 -37.33
C THR A 22 18.96 1.21 -36.91
N CYS A 23 18.50 2.12 -37.78
CA CYS A 23 17.17 2.71 -37.70
C CYS A 23 16.21 1.81 -38.49
N SER A 24 15.08 1.42 -37.91
CA SER A 24 14.00 0.84 -38.71
C SER A 24 13.39 1.92 -39.59
N ASP A 25 12.66 1.52 -40.63
CA ASP A 25 11.79 2.44 -41.35
C ASP A 25 10.86 3.15 -40.33
N PRO A 26 10.69 4.48 -40.41
CA PRO A 26 9.89 5.22 -39.46
C PRO A 26 8.43 4.77 -39.59
N TRP A 27 7.93 4.06 -38.57
CA TRP A 27 6.52 3.72 -38.46
C TRP A 27 5.83 4.71 -37.53
N PRO A 28 4.77 5.43 -37.99
CA PRO A 28 4.13 6.43 -37.16
C PRO A 28 3.38 5.77 -35.99
N LEU A 29 3.87 6.01 -34.78
CA LEU A 29 3.13 5.69 -33.56
C LEU A 29 2.05 6.77 -33.33
N THR A 30 0.87 6.56 -33.92
CA THR A 30 -0.23 7.54 -33.86
C THR A 30 -0.88 7.66 -32.48
N CYS A 31 -0.71 6.65 -31.61
CA CYS A 31 -1.17 6.68 -30.24
C CYS A 31 -0.31 5.81 -29.31
N GLY A 32 -0.22 6.22 -28.04
CA GLY A 32 0.54 5.51 -27.01
C GLY A 32 1.94 6.06 -26.78
N VAL A 33 2.68 5.38 -25.91
CA VAL A 33 4.07 5.70 -25.55
C VAL A 33 4.90 4.40 -25.63
N PRO A 34 6.19 4.45 -25.98
CA PRO A 34 7.02 3.25 -26.12
C PRO A 34 7.14 2.48 -24.80
N GLN A 35 6.80 1.19 -24.79
CA GLN A 35 6.99 0.36 -23.60
C GLN A 35 8.48 0.13 -23.33
N GLY A 36 8.87 0.15 -22.05
CA GLY A 36 10.27 0.01 -21.64
C GLY A 36 11.06 1.32 -21.63
N SER A 37 10.49 2.41 -22.14
CA SER A 37 11.14 3.72 -22.06
C SER A 37 10.93 4.40 -20.69
N ILE A 38 11.98 5.09 -20.23
CA ILE A 38 12.03 5.72 -18.90
C ILE A 38 10.99 6.82 -18.73
N LEU A 39 10.66 7.56 -19.80
CA LEU A 39 9.70 8.67 -19.73
C LEU A 39 8.24 8.26 -19.96
N SER A 40 7.99 7.11 -20.58
CA SER A 40 6.64 6.64 -20.88
C SER A 40 5.71 6.64 -19.65
N PRO A 41 6.14 6.18 -18.45
CA PRO A 41 5.31 6.27 -17.24
C PRO A 41 4.98 7.72 -16.83
N MET A 42 5.92 8.64 -16.96
CA MET A 42 5.71 10.05 -16.61
C MET A 42 4.71 10.71 -17.56
N LEU A 43 4.89 10.49 -18.87
CA LEU A 43 3.98 11.00 -19.90
C LEU A 43 2.56 10.46 -19.70
N PHE A 44 2.42 9.17 -19.38
CA PHE A 44 1.13 8.57 -19.08
C PHE A 44 0.47 9.18 -17.84
N ASN A 45 1.23 9.46 -16.78
CA ASN A 45 0.69 10.12 -15.58
C ASN A 45 0.22 11.56 -15.87
N ILE A 46 0.95 12.31 -16.70
CA ILE A 46 0.53 13.65 -17.13
C ILE A 46 -0.77 13.57 -17.94
N TYR A 47 -0.85 12.59 -18.84
CA TYR A 47 -2.03 12.33 -19.66
C TYR A 47 -3.27 11.98 -18.83
N MET A 48 -3.12 11.17 -17.79
CA MET A 48 -4.21 10.78 -16.88
C MET A 48 -4.61 11.87 -15.87
N LYS A 49 -3.81 12.92 -15.68
CA LYS A 49 -4.04 13.91 -14.62
C LYS A 49 -5.46 14.53 -14.65
N PRO A 50 -6.00 14.96 -15.81
CA PRO A 50 -7.33 15.59 -15.86
C PRO A 50 -8.47 14.65 -15.43
N LEU A 51 -8.32 13.34 -15.63
CA LEU A 51 -9.30 12.34 -15.18
C LEU A 51 -9.53 12.43 -13.66
N GLY A 52 -8.46 12.67 -12.89
CA GLY A 52 -8.57 12.83 -11.44
C GLY A 52 -9.38 14.06 -11.03
N GLU A 53 -9.35 15.15 -11.81
CA GLU A 53 -10.15 16.36 -11.58
C GLU A 53 -11.62 16.11 -11.92
N VAL A 54 -11.90 15.41 -13.02
CA VAL A 54 -13.26 14.96 -13.41
C VAL A 54 -13.88 14.11 -12.30
N ILE A 55 -13.15 13.16 -11.73
CA ILE A 55 -13.70 12.32 -10.65
C ILE A 55 -13.98 13.16 -9.39
N ARG A 56 -13.08 14.08 -9.04
CA ARG A 56 -13.20 14.90 -7.84
C ARG A 56 -14.34 15.93 -7.93
N SER A 57 -14.77 16.36 -9.11
CA SER A 57 -15.91 17.28 -9.26
C SER A 57 -17.23 16.70 -8.75
N PHE A 58 -17.33 15.37 -8.64
CA PHE A 58 -18.49 14.67 -8.04
C PHE A 58 -18.34 14.43 -6.53
N GLY A 59 -17.28 14.95 -5.89
CA GLY A 59 -16.95 14.62 -4.50
C GLY A 59 -16.45 13.19 -4.30
N VAL A 60 -16.13 12.48 -5.39
CA VAL A 60 -15.57 11.13 -5.37
C VAL A 60 -14.04 11.23 -5.25
N ARG A 61 -13.45 10.43 -4.35
CA ARG A 61 -11.99 10.37 -4.20
C ARG A 61 -11.41 9.34 -5.15
N CYS A 62 -10.18 9.54 -5.60
CA CYS A 62 -9.52 8.59 -6.49
C CYS A 62 -8.03 8.41 -6.17
N HIS A 63 -7.53 7.23 -6.53
CA HIS A 63 -6.11 6.93 -6.67
C HIS A 63 -5.85 6.40 -8.08
N LEU A 64 -4.82 6.93 -8.73
CA LEU A 64 -4.38 6.55 -10.06
C LEU A 64 -2.98 5.95 -9.93
N TYR A 65 -2.77 4.74 -10.43
CA TYR A 65 -1.46 4.10 -10.48
C TYR A 65 -1.29 3.43 -11.84
N ALA A 66 -0.50 4.05 -12.72
CA ALA A 66 -0.52 3.68 -14.14
C ALA A 66 -1.98 3.60 -14.64
N ASP A 67 -2.35 2.53 -15.34
CA ASP A 67 -3.70 2.29 -15.84
C ASP A 67 -4.72 1.90 -14.75
N ASP A 68 -4.27 1.44 -13.58
CA ASP A 68 -5.15 1.11 -12.46
C ASP A 68 -5.75 2.39 -11.85
N THR A 69 -7.07 2.54 -12.03
CA THR A 69 -7.86 3.66 -11.48
C THR A 69 -8.82 3.17 -10.40
N GLN A 70 -8.71 3.72 -9.19
CA GLN A 70 -9.52 3.34 -8.04
C GLN A 70 -10.38 4.52 -7.58
N LEU A 71 -11.69 4.31 -7.48
CA LEU A 71 -12.65 5.30 -7.00
C LEU A 71 -13.13 4.92 -5.60
N TYR A 72 -13.26 5.92 -4.72
CA TYR A 72 -13.74 5.75 -3.36
C TYR A 72 -14.79 6.80 -3.02
N TYR A 73 -15.94 6.34 -2.56
CA TYR A 73 -17.03 7.18 -2.12
C TYR A 73 -17.61 6.64 -0.82
N SER A 74 -17.66 7.48 0.21
CA SER A 74 -18.17 7.12 1.53
C SER A 74 -19.50 7.83 1.73
N PHE A 75 -20.53 7.09 2.11
CA PHE A 75 -21.89 7.61 2.25
C PHE A 75 -22.64 6.87 3.36
N PRO A 76 -23.71 7.46 3.92
CA PRO A 76 -24.57 6.79 4.88
C PRO A 76 -25.27 5.55 4.28
N PRO A 77 -25.49 4.46 5.03
CA PRO A 77 -26.04 3.20 4.50
C PRO A 77 -27.37 3.32 3.75
N LYS A 78 -28.21 4.30 4.09
CA LYS A 78 -29.53 4.52 3.48
C LYS A 78 -29.54 5.67 2.46
N SER A 79 -28.38 6.09 1.96
CA SER A 79 -28.28 7.19 1.02
C SER A 79 -28.88 6.82 -0.33
N LYS A 80 -29.96 7.52 -0.71
CA LYS A 80 -30.58 7.40 -2.04
C LYS A 80 -29.86 8.24 -3.11
N ILE A 81 -29.01 9.18 -2.68
CA ILE A 81 -28.30 10.12 -3.57
C ILE A 81 -26.97 9.51 -4.03
N ALA A 82 -26.31 8.71 -3.18
CA ALA A 82 -25.01 8.11 -3.48
C ALA A 82 -24.98 7.28 -4.78
N PRO A 83 -25.95 6.38 -5.06
CA PRO A 83 -26.03 5.69 -6.35
C PRO A 83 -25.99 6.64 -7.54
N ARG A 84 -26.81 7.70 -7.51
CA ARG A 84 -26.94 8.67 -8.60
C ARG A 84 -25.63 9.42 -8.87
N ILE A 85 -24.95 9.86 -7.81
CA ILE A 85 -23.65 10.54 -7.92
C ILE A 85 -22.61 9.60 -8.55
N LEU A 86 -22.58 8.34 -8.13
CA LEU A 86 -21.64 7.36 -8.65
C LEU A 86 -21.93 7.03 -10.12
N ASP A 87 -23.19 6.84 -10.50
CA ASP A 87 -23.58 6.59 -11.89
C ASP A 87 -23.21 7.76 -12.81
N GLN A 88 -23.48 9.00 -12.38
CA GLN A 88 -23.09 10.22 -13.11
C GLN A 88 -21.57 10.35 -13.23
N CYS A 89 -20.83 10.04 -12.16
CA CYS A 89 -19.38 10.04 -12.16
C CYS A 89 -18.82 9.00 -13.15
N LEU A 90 -19.32 7.76 -13.11
CA LEU A 90 -18.91 6.69 -14.04
C LEU A 90 -19.21 7.04 -15.50
N ALA A 91 -20.40 7.61 -15.77
CA ALA A 91 -20.76 8.06 -17.12
C ALA A 91 -19.81 9.16 -17.64
N THR A 92 -19.46 10.11 -16.78
CA THR A 92 -18.56 11.22 -17.13
C THR A 92 -17.12 10.72 -17.34
N VAL A 93 -16.66 9.79 -16.50
CA VAL A 93 -15.36 9.11 -16.66
C VAL A 93 -15.30 8.36 -17.99
N LEU A 94 -16.35 7.60 -18.33
CA LEU A 94 -16.43 6.87 -19.60
C LEU A 94 -16.39 7.83 -20.80
N ALA A 95 -17.15 8.93 -20.75
CA ALA A 95 -17.15 9.95 -21.79
C ALA A 95 -15.77 10.61 -21.95
N TRP A 96 -15.12 10.96 -20.84
CA TRP A 96 -13.77 11.53 -20.84
C TRP A 96 -12.75 10.55 -21.44
N MET A 97 -12.78 9.27 -21.02
CA MET A 97 -11.87 8.27 -21.56
C MET A 97 -12.04 8.10 -23.06
N ARG A 98 -13.28 8.03 -23.57
CA ARG A 98 -13.57 7.94 -25.01
C ARG A 98 -13.07 9.16 -25.78
N ALA A 99 -13.32 10.37 -25.26
CA ALA A 99 -12.83 11.60 -25.86
C ALA A 99 -11.29 11.61 -25.94
N ASN A 100 -10.63 11.04 -24.94
CA ASN A 100 -9.18 10.86 -24.85
C ASN A 100 -8.72 9.50 -25.41
N LYS A 101 -9.44 8.89 -26.35
CA LYS A 101 -8.99 7.65 -27.06
C LYS A 101 -8.57 6.49 -26.15
N LEU A 102 -9.11 6.43 -24.94
CA LEU A 102 -8.90 5.36 -23.96
C LEU A 102 -10.12 4.46 -23.93
N LYS A 103 -9.86 3.15 -23.87
CA LYS A 103 -10.90 2.15 -23.71
C LYS A 103 -10.91 1.65 -22.27
N LEU A 104 -11.98 1.96 -21.55
CA LEU A 104 -12.24 1.36 -20.24
C LEU A 104 -12.65 -0.10 -20.45
N ASN A 105 -12.23 -0.99 -19.54
CA ASN A 105 -12.50 -2.42 -19.62
C ASN A 105 -13.49 -2.83 -18.51
N PRO A 106 -14.80 -2.98 -18.81
CA PRO A 106 -15.79 -3.38 -17.82
C PRO A 106 -15.50 -4.73 -17.18
N ASP A 107 -14.95 -5.70 -17.92
CA ASP A 107 -14.67 -7.05 -17.41
C ASP A 107 -13.59 -7.04 -16.32
N LYS A 108 -12.64 -6.11 -16.42
CA LYS A 108 -11.60 -5.88 -15.40
C LYS A 108 -12.05 -4.93 -14.28
N THR A 109 -13.19 -4.25 -14.44
CA THR A 109 -13.67 -3.28 -13.45
C THR A 109 -14.44 -4.00 -12.35
N GLU A 110 -13.95 -3.91 -11.12
CA GLU A 110 -14.54 -4.59 -9.96
C GLU A 110 -15.12 -3.58 -8.97
N VAL A 111 -16.24 -3.95 -8.33
CA VAL A 111 -16.87 -3.14 -7.29
C VAL A 111 -16.80 -3.87 -5.96
N LEU A 112 -16.17 -3.22 -4.98
CA LEU A 112 -16.16 -3.67 -3.58
C LEU A 112 -17.01 -2.73 -2.73
N GLN A 113 -18.06 -3.26 -2.11
CA GLN A 113 -18.78 -2.55 -1.08
C GLN A 113 -18.20 -2.89 0.29
N VAL A 114 -17.74 -1.87 1.02
CA VAL A 114 -17.19 -2.00 2.37
C VAL A 114 -18.22 -1.51 3.39
N SER A 115 -18.66 -2.39 4.29
CA SER A 115 -19.60 -2.05 5.37
C SER A 115 -19.28 -2.83 6.64
N ARG A 116 -19.66 -2.27 7.79
CA ARG A 116 -19.57 -2.95 9.10
C ARG A 116 -20.79 -3.81 9.39
N THR A 117 -21.95 -3.39 8.87
CA THR A 117 -23.20 -4.13 8.99
C THR A 117 -23.28 -5.16 7.87
N SER A 118 -23.82 -6.33 8.20
CA SER A 118 -24.27 -7.37 7.25
C SER A 118 -25.45 -6.93 6.38
N ASP A 119 -25.85 -5.66 6.48
CA ASP A 119 -26.92 -5.06 5.71
C ASP A 119 -26.58 -5.15 4.22
N ARG A 120 -27.56 -5.55 3.40
CA ARG A 120 -27.38 -5.93 1.98
C ARG A 120 -27.10 -4.75 1.05
N GLY A 121 -26.42 -3.72 1.57
CA GLY A 121 -26.10 -2.51 0.85
C GLY A 121 -27.31 -1.71 0.39
N ILE A 122 -27.01 -0.68 -0.39
CA ILE A 122 -27.99 0.20 -1.03
C ILE A 122 -28.72 -0.46 -2.22
N GLY A 123 -28.52 -1.78 -2.46
CA GLY A 123 -29.09 -2.47 -3.63
C GLY A 123 -28.62 -1.88 -4.97
N TRP A 124 -27.47 -1.21 -4.98
CA TRP A 124 -26.92 -0.53 -6.15
C TRP A 124 -25.99 -1.45 -6.91
N GLN A 125 -26.24 -1.58 -8.21
CA GLN A 125 -25.35 -2.25 -9.15
C GLN A 125 -24.99 -1.26 -10.26
N PRO A 126 -23.74 -0.75 -10.30
CA PRO A 126 -23.35 0.18 -11.34
C PRO A 126 -23.31 -0.49 -12.71
N VAL A 127 -23.66 0.28 -13.73
CA VAL A 127 -23.55 -0.12 -15.14
C VAL A 127 -22.49 0.74 -15.79
N LEU A 128 -21.57 0.11 -16.49
CA LEU A 128 -20.47 0.77 -17.18
C LEU A 128 -20.41 0.26 -18.62
N ASP A 129 -20.59 1.18 -19.57
CA ASP A 129 -20.64 0.86 -21.00
C ASP A 129 -21.66 -0.25 -21.35
N GLY A 130 -22.86 -0.17 -20.76
CA GLY A 130 -23.91 -1.17 -20.93
C GLY A 130 -23.70 -2.48 -20.17
N VAL A 131 -22.54 -2.66 -19.51
CA VAL A 131 -22.22 -3.87 -18.73
C VAL A 131 -22.48 -3.61 -17.25
N ALA A 132 -23.31 -4.45 -16.62
CA ALA A 132 -23.53 -4.40 -15.18
C ALA A 132 -22.29 -4.92 -14.44
N LEU A 133 -21.68 -4.08 -13.61
CA LEU A 133 -20.47 -4.45 -12.87
C LEU A 133 -20.84 -5.36 -11.69
N PRO A 134 -20.13 -6.48 -11.51
CA PRO A 134 -20.41 -7.39 -10.40
C PRO A 134 -19.91 -6.81 -9.08
N LEU A 135 -20.78 -6.82 -8.06
CA LEU A 135 -20.34 -6.60 -6.69
C LEU A 135 -19.61 -7.86 -6.21
N LYS A 136 -18.33 -7.72 -5.88
CA LYS A 136 -17.50 -8.82 -5.39
C LYS A 136 -17.33 -8.72 -3.88
N ALA A 137 -17.32 -9.87 -3.20
CA ALA A 137 -16.98 -9.94 -1.78
C ALA A 137 -15.49 -9.63 -1.52
N GLN A 138 -14.65 -9.78 -2.56
CA GLN A 138 -13.24 -9.50 -2.52
C GLN A 138 -12.76 -8.97 -3.88
N VAL A 139 -11.86 -7.99 -3.85
CA VAL A 139 -11.21 -7.41 -5.05
C VAL A 139 -9.70 -7.38 -4.87
N ARG A 140 -8.95 -7.37 -5.98
CA ARG A 140 -7.50 -7.23 -5.97
C ARG A 140 -7.12 -5.78 -6.30
N SER A 141 -6.43 -5.11 -5.39
CA SER A 141 -5.88 -3.76 -5.58
C SER A 141 -4.38 -3.79 -5.42
N LEU A 142 -3.62 -3.46 -6.48
CA LEU A 142 -2.14 -3.41 -6.50
C LEU A 142 -1.49 -4.65 -5.83
N GLY A 143 -2.02 -5.83 -6.15
CA GLY A 143 -1.53 -7.10 -5.60
C GLY A 143 -2.04 -7.49 -4.21
N VAL A 144 -2.81 -6.64 -3.54
CA VAL A 144 -3.45 -6.90 -2.23
C VAL A 144 -4.91 -7.28 -2.42
N LEU A 145 -5.34 -8.36 -1.76
CA LEU A 145 -6.74 -8.75 -1.72
C LEU A 145 -7.48 -8.01 -0.59
N LEU A 146 -8.53 -7.29 -0.95
CA LEU A 146 -9.39 -6.55 -0.03
C LEU A 146 -10.76 -7.21 0.03
N ASP A 147 -11.22 -7.59 1.21
CA ASP A 147 -12.57 -8.08 1.47
C ASP A 147 -13.50 -6.97 1.98
N SER A 148 -14.80 -7.16 1.86
CA SER A 148 -15.82 -6.18 2.30
C SER A 148 -15.74 -5.84 3.79
N GLY A 149 -15.24 -6.77 4.61
CA GLY A 149 -14.97 -6.59 6.03
C GLY A 149 -13.57 -6.01 6.34
N LEU A 150 -12.76 -5.73 5.32
CA LEU A 150 -11.35 -5.34 5.42
C LEU A 150 -10.55 -6.21 6.41
N THR A 151 -10.95 -7.47 6.61
CA THR A 151 -10.33 -8.40 7.57
C THR A 151 -8.94 -8.81 7.13
N LEU A 152 -8.67 -8.75 5.83
CA LEU A 152 -7.43 -9.19 5.16
C LEU A 152 -7.12 -10.67 5.38
N GLU A 153 -8.07 -11.49 5.82
CA GLU A 153 -7.79 -12.89 6.15
C GLU A 153 -7.38 -13.71 4.91
N ALA A 154 -8.09 -13.51 3.80
CA ALA A 154 -7.76 -14.14 2.52
C ALA A 154 -6.42 -13.65 1.98
N GLN A 155 -6.12 -12.34 2.08
CA GLN A 155 -4.81 -11.80 1.72
C GLN A 155 -3.69 -12.44 2.54
N VAL A 156 -3.83 -12.46 3.86
CA VAL A 156 -2.82 -13.03 4.76
C VAL A 156 -2.63 -14.52 4.49
N SER A 157 -3.70 -15.25 4.23
CA SER A 157 -3.63 -16.68 3.90
C SER A 157 -2.93 -16.92 2.56
N ALA A 158 -3.22 -16.10 1.54
CA ALA A 158 -2.56 -16.17 0.24
C ALA A 158 -1.05 -15.85 0.33
N VAL A 159 -0.69 -14.79 1.06
CA VAL A 159 0.72 -14.42 1.29
C VAL A 159 1.45 -15.50 2.08
N ALA A 160 0.85 -16.01 3.16
CA ALA A 160 1.43 -17.06 3.97
C ALA A 160 1.64 -18.36 3.16
N GLY A 161 0.64 -18.79 2.40
CA GLY A 161 0.73 -19.98 1.55
C GLY A 161 1.84 -19.88 0.51
N ARG A 162 1.91 -18.76 -0.23
CA ARG A 162 2.98 -18.50 -1.19
C ARG A 162 4.35 -18.45 -0.52
N ALA A 163 4.46 -17.82 0.64
CA ALA A 163 5.73 -17.72 1.35
C ALA A 163 6.19 -19.07 1.93
N PHE A 164 5.28 -19.92 2.41
CA PHE A 164 5.61 -21.30 2.79
C PHE A 164 6.08 -22.14 1.60
N ALA A 165 5.46 -21.98 0.43
CA ALA A 165 5.93 -22.63 -0.79
C ALA A 165 7.36 -22.22 -1.14
N GLN A 166 7.70 -20.92 -1.00
CA GLN A 166 9.07 -20.45 -1.17
C GLN A 166 10.03 -21.05 -0.13
N VAL A 167 9.64 -21.12 1.15
CA VAL A 167 10.46 -21.80 2.17
C VAL A 167 10.74 -23.26 1.78
N LYS A 168 9.75 -23.98 1.22
CA LYS A 168 9.93 -25.36 0.73
C LYS A 168 10.93 -25.44 -0.42
N LEU A 169 10.86 -24.52 -1.39
CA LEU A 169 11.80 -24.47 -2.50
C LEU A 169 13.23 -24.16 -2.03
N VAL A 170 13.39 -23.15 -1.18
CA VAL A 170 14.72 -22.75 -0.67
C VAL A 170 15.36 -23.87 0.15
N ARG A 171 14.57 -24.72 0.83
CA ARG A 171 15.08 -25.90 1.53
C ARG A 171 15.80 -26.89 0.61
N GLN A 172 15.39 -26.99 -0.66
CA GLN A 172 16.03 -27.87 -1.63
C GLN A 172 17.42 -27.37 -2.05
N LEU A 173 17.70 -26.07 -1.84
CA LEU A 173 18.99 -25.47 -2.15
C LEU A 173 20.04 -25.68 -1.05
N ARG A 174 19.64 -26.22 0.11
CA ARG A 174 20.55 -26.43 1.26
C ARG A 174 21.82 -27.21 0.94
N PRO A 175 21.81 -28.26 0.08
CA PRO A 175 23.03 -29.00 -0.26
C PRO A 175 24.00 -28.19 -1.14
N TYR A 176 23.53 -27.12 -1.79
CA TYR A 176 24.28 -26.41 -2.84
C TYR A 176 24.76 -25.03 -2.42
N LEU A 177 24.26 -24.48 -1.31
CA LEU A 177 24.52 -23.11 -0.89
C LEU A 177 24.98 -23.05 0.57
N GLU A 178 25.86 -22.09 0.85
CA GLU A 178 26.28 -21.79 2.22
C GLU A 178 25.16 -21.09 3.03
N LYS A 179 25.32 -21.05 4.36
CA LYS A 179 24.32 -20.46 5.28
C LYS A 179 24.05 -18.98 4.96
N SER A 180 25.07 -18.21 4.60
CA SER A 180 24.98 -16.80 4.20
C SER A 180 24.15 -16.61 2.94
N ASP A 181 24.43 -17.40 1.90
CA ASP A 181 23.70 -17.35 0.63
C ASP A 181 22.25 -17.80 0.80
N LEU A 182 22.01 -18.86 1.58
CA LEU A 182 20.67 -19.30 1.94
C LEU A 182 19.90 -18.19 2.66
N ALA A 183 20.54 -17.45 3.57
CA ALA A 183 19.92 -16.32 4.24
C ALA A 183 19.53 -15.21 3.24
N MET A 184 20.41 -14.91 2.27
CA MET A 184 20.12 -13.96 1.19
C MET A 184 18.92 -14.40 0.35
N VAL A 185 18.87 -15.68 -0.05
CA VAL A 185 17.74 -16.23 -0.82
C VAL A 185 16.44 -16.20 -0.01
N VAL A 186 16.49 -16.53 1.28
CA VAL A 186 15.33 -16.41 2.19
C VAL A 186 14.87 -14.96 2.31
N HIS A 187 15.78 -13.99 2.36
CA HIS A 187 15.43 -12.58 2.35
C HIS A 187 14.77 -12.15 1.04
N ALA A 188 15.37 -12.51 -0.09
CA ALA A 188 14.90 -12.17 -1.42
C ALA A 188 13.54 -12.80 -1.76
N LEU A 189 13.28 -14.04 -1.34
CA LEU A 189 12.08 -14.78 -1.73
C LEU A 189 11.00 -14.84 -0.65
N VAL A 190 11.37 -14.93 0.63
CA VAL A 190 10.39 -15.08 1.73
C VAL A 190 10.13 -13.74 2.40
N THR A 191 11.20 -13.05 2.83
CA THR A 191 11.06 -11.80 3.61
C THR A 191 10.46 -10.68 2.77
N SER A 192 10.89 -10.51 1.52
CA SER A 192 10.33 -9.52 0.58
C SER A 192 8.81 -9.66 0.41
N ARG A 193 8.30 -10.90 0.33
CA ARG A 193 6.86 -11.20 0.22
C ARG A 193 6.11 -10.86 1.50
N LEU A 194 6.71 -11.10 2.66
CA LEU A 194 6.13 -10.71 3.95
C LEU A 194 6.13 -9.19 4.14
N ASP A 195 7.13 -8.49 3.60
CA ASP A 195 7.29 -7.04 3.74
C ASP A 195 6.46 -6.22 2.73
N TYR A 196 6.04 -6.83 1.61
CA TYR A 196 5.16 -6.18 0.65
C TYR A 196 3.83 -5.79 1.29
N CYS A 197 3.53 -4.48 1.26
CA CYS A 197 2.34 -3.86 1.88
C CYS A 197 2.14 -4.20 3.36
N ASN A 198 3.21 -4.53 4.10
CA ASN A 198 3.08 -5.03 5.46
C ASN A 198 2.51 -4.03 6.48
N ALA A 199 2.52 -2.73 6.16
CA ALA A 199 1.85 -1.69 6.96
C ALA A 199 0.34 -1.94 7.11
N LEU A 200 -0.31 -2.57 6.11
CA LEU A 200 -1.75 -2.88 6.16
C LEU A 200 -2.09 -3.95 7.22
N TYR A 201 -1.10 -4.73 7.64
CA TYR A 201 -1.30 -5.81 8.60
C TYR A 201 -1.16 -5.36 10.06
N VAL A 202 -0.89 -4.07 10.29
CA VAL A 202 -0.84 -3.49 11.64
C VAL A 202 -2.22 -3.60 12.30
N GLY A 203 -2.23 -3.94 13.60
CA GLY A 203 -3.46 -4.07 14.38
C GLY A 203 -4.39 -5.21 13.95
N LEU A 204 -3.94 -6.13 13.07
CA LEU A 204 -4.71 -7.34 12.78
C LEU A 204 -4.87 -8.22 14.02
N PRO A 205 -5.99 -8.97 14.12
CA PRO A 205 -6.14 -9.98 15.16
C PRO A 205 -4.96 -10.95 15.19
N LEU A 206 -4.51 -11.32 16.39
CA LEU A 206 -3.38 -12.23 16.59
C LEU A 206 -3.57 -13.55 15.85
N LYS A 207 -4.79 -14.08 15.81
CA LYS A 207 -5.19 -15.26 15.00
C LYS A 207 -4.70 -15.14 13.55
N THR A 208 -4.97 -14.00 12.91
CA THR A 208 -4.68 -13.76 11.50
C THR A 208 -3.19 -13.49 11.30
N ALA A 209 -2.61 -12.57 12.09
CA ALA A 209 -1.19 -12.22 12.01
C ALA A 209 -0.26 -13.42 12.31
N ARG A 210 -0.71 -14.38 13.14
CA ARG A 210 0.05 -15.59 13.48
C ARG A 210 0.43 -16.40 12.24
N LYS A 211 -0.38 -16.42 11.18
CA LYS A 211 -0.06 -17.15 9.92
C LYS A 211 1.27 -16.65 9.33
N LEU A 212 1.48 -15.33 9.30
CA LEU A 212 2.72 -14.71 8.79
C LEU A 212 3.88 -14.90 9.77
N GLN A 213 3.61 -14.84 11.07
CA GLN A 213 4.62 -15.13 12.09
C GLN A 213 5.15 -16.58 11.99
N LEU A 214 4.29 -17.54 11.64
CA LEU A 214 4.68 -18.94 11.45
C LEU A 214 5.59 -19.14 10.23
N VAL A 215 5.36 -18.40 9.14
CA VAL A 215 6.28 -18.39 7.98
C VAL A 215 7.67 -17.95 8.43
N GLN A 216 7.75 -16.82 9.13
CA GLN A 216 9.03 -16.29 9.62
C GLN A 216 9.74 -17.27 10.56
N ARG A 217 8.99 -17.94 11.45
CA ARG A 217 9.54 -18.98 12.33
C ARG A 217 10.06 -20.19 11.55
N SER A 218 9.35 -20.62 10.52
CA SER A 218 9.74 -21.74 9.67
C SER A 218 11.03 -21.44 8.89
N ALA A 219 11.15 -20.21 8.38
CA ALA A 219 12.35 -19.72 7.71
C ALA A 219 13.53 -19.61 8.68
N ALA A 220 13.31 -19.04 9.88
CA ALA A 220 14.37 -18.92 10.89
C ALA A 220 14.92 -20.28 11.31
N ARG A 221 14.04 -21.25 11.61
CA ARG A 221 14.46 -22.62 11.96
C ARG A 221 15.21 -23.31 10.84
N PHE A 222 14.81 -23.06 9.59
CA PHE A 222 15.53 -23.60 8.45
C PHE A 222 16.98 -23.08 8.40
N LEU A 223 17.18 -21.76 8.56
CA LEU A 223 18.50 -21.14 8.52
C LEU A 223 19.38 -21.53 9.72
N THR A 224 18.82 -21.62 10.92
CA THR A 224 19.58 -21.97 12.14
C THR A 224 19.75 -23.47 12.35
N GLY A 225 19.06 -24.31 11.55
CA GLY A 225 19.01 -25.75 11.78
C GLY A 225 18.27 -26.16 13.05
N ALA A 226 17.54 -25.24 13.68
CA ALA A 226 16.87 -25.49 14.95
C ALA A 226 15.68 -26.44 14.81
N ASN A 227 15.46 -27.26 15.84
CA ASN A 227 14.35 -28.20 15.87
C ASN A 227 12.97 -27.50 15.91
N TYR A 228 11.90 -28.25 15.66
CA TYR A 228 10.54 -27.70 15.59
C TYR A 228 10.01 -27.17 16.93
N ARG A 229 10.55 -27.64 18.07
CA ARG A 229 10.20 -27.19 19.44
C ARG A 229 10.99 -25.97 19.88
N ALA A 230 12.03 -25.58 19.15
CA ALA A 230 12.88 -24.46 19.49
C ALA A 230 12.05 -23.18 19.62
N ARG A 231 12.29 -22.46 20.72
CA ARG A 231 11.69 -21.15 21.00
C ARG A 231 12.09 -20.19 19.88
N SER A 232 11.14 -19.40 19.38
CA SER A 232 11.41 -18.49 18.25
C SER A 232 12.24 -17.27 18.64
N THR A 233 12.14 -16.81 19.89
CA THR A 233 12.80 -15.58 20.35
C THR A 233 14.33 -15.67 20.22
N PRO A 234 15.02 -16.72 20.70
CA PRO A 234 16.46 -16.86 20.51
C PRO A 234 16.88 -16.90 19.03
N LEU A 235 16.12 -17.60 18.18
CA LEU A 235 16.43 -17.69 16.75
C LEU A 235 16.33 -16.33 16.05
N PHE A 236 15.34 -15.54 16.43
CA PHE A 236 15.19 -14.18 15.92
C PHE A 236 16.30 -13.26 16.42
N LYS A 237 16.86 -13.47 17.63
CA LYS A 237 18.05 -12.75 18.07
C LYS A 237 19.29 -13.12 17.27
N GLU A 238 19.56 -14.42 17.09
CA GLU A 238 20.71 -14.92 16.31
C GLU A 238 20.69 -14.39 14.87
N LEU A 239 19.51 -14.39 14.23
CA LEU A 239 19.36 -13.89 12.87
C LEU A 239 19.18 -12.37 12.79
N HIS A 240 19.08 -11.70 13.94
CA HIS A 240 18.69 -10.31 14.06
C HIS A 240 17.40 -9.92 13.31
N TRP A 241 16.39 -10.78 13.42
CA TRP A 241 15.10 -10.61 12.79
C TRP A 241 14.08 -10.03 13.75
N LEU A 242 13.47 -8.93 13.35
CA LEU A 242 12.33 -8.38 14.05
C LEU A 242 11.08 -9.27 13.82
N PRO A 243 10.33 -9.67 14.86
CA PRO A 243 9.08 -10.41 14.69
C PRO A 243 8.09 -9.66 13.79
N PHE A 244 7.24 -10.40 13.08
CA PHE A 244 6.43 -9.87 11.99
C PHE A 244 5.55 -8.68 12.40
N ILE A 245 4.90 -8.74 13.56
CA ILE A 245 4.03 -7.64 14.03
C ILE A 245 4.80 -6.34 14.21
N PHE A 246 6.03 -6.43 14.73
CA PHE A 246 6.90 -5.27 14.90
C PHE A 246 7.47 -4.80 13.57
N ARG A 247 7.61 -5.65 12.54
CA ARG A 247 7.94 -5.20 11.17
C ARG A 247 6.83 -4.35 10.56
N ALA A 248 5.57 -4.72 10.79
CA ALA A 248 4.42 -3.91 10.36
C ALA A 248 4.41 -2.55 11.09
N GLN A 249 4.59 -2.56 12.42
CA GLN A 249 4.70 -1.32 13.20
C GLN A 249 5.88 -0.45 12.74
N PHE A 250 7.05 -1.05 12.51
CA PHE A 250 8.22 -0.37 11.97
C PHE A 250 7.89 0.33 10.65
N LYS A 251 7.19 -0.34 9.73
CA LYS A 251 6.79 0.26 8.45
C LYS A 251 5.85 1.45 8.65
N VAL A 252 4.85 1.32 9.52
CA VAL A 252 3.91 2.43 9.84
C VAL A 252 4.67 3.62 10.40
N GLN A 253 5.54 3.42 11.39
CA GLN A 253 6.36 4.47 12.01
C GLN A 253 7.26 5.18 10.99
N VAL A 254 7.88 4.43 10.07
CA VAL A 254 8.68 4.99 8.97
C VAL A 254 7.82 5.83 8.02
N ILE A 255 6.59 5.40 7.73
CA ILE A 255 5.64 6.18 6.93
C ILE A 255 5.25 7.45 7.68
N THR A 256 4.98 7.37 8.99
CA THR A 256 4.67 8.52 9.85
C THR A 256 5.81 9.54 9.84
N TYR A 257 7.05 9.10 10.08
CA TYR A 257 8.23 9.97 10.04
C TYR A 257 8.34 10.69 8.70
N LYS A 258 8.19 9.94 7.59
CA LYS A 258 8.23 10.53 6.24
C LYS A 258 7.13 11.56 6.04
N ALA A 259 5.90 11.28 6.49
CA ALA A 259 4.78 12.19 6.36
C ALA A 259 5.01 13.51 7.14
N LEU A 260 5.57 13.43 8.35
CA LEU A 260 5.89 14.59 9.18
C LEU A 260 7.04 15.44 8.62
N ASN A 261 8.03 14.81 8.00
CA ASN A 261 9.22 15.48 7.45
C ASN A 261 9.09 15.83 5.96
N GLY A 262 7.89 15.79 5.38
CA GLY A 262 7.68 16.12 3.95
C GLY A 262 8.29 15.14 2.94
N LEU A 263 8.79 13.99 3.40
CA LEU A 263 9.34 12.91 2.56
C LEU A 263 8.28 11.89 2.11
N GLY A 264 7.05 12.06 2.59
CA GLY A 264 5.91 11.19 2.34
C GLY A 264 4.82 11.91 1.53
N PRO A 265 3.81 11.17 1.06
CA PRO A 265 2.72 11.76 0.31
C PRO A 265 1.85 12.66 1.20
N THR A 266 1.40 13.79 0.64
CA THR A 266 0.60 14.81 1.35
C THR A 266 -0.68 14.22 1.96
N TYR A 267 -1.37 13.33 1.25
CA TYR A 267 -2.61 12.72 1.73
C TYR A 267 -2.47 11.90 3.03
N LEU A 268 -1.26 11.46 3.39
CA LEU A 268 -0.99 10.81 4.68
C LEU A 268 -0.62 11.81 5.76
N ARG A 269 0.16 12.85 5.42
CA ARG A 269 0.45 13.96 6.32
C ARG A 269 -0.84 14.64 6.79
N ASP A 270 -1.79 14.87 5.88
CA ASP A 270 -3.07 15.53 6.18
C ASP A 270 -4.01 14.65 7.03
N ARG A 271 -3.57 13.45 7.45
CA ARG A 271 -4.30 12.51 8.32
C ARG A 271 -3.74 12.44 9.75
N ILE A 272 -2.63 13.11 10.02
CA ILE A 272 -1.96 13.17 11.31
C ILE A 272 -1.77 14.63 11.68
N PHE A 273 -2.07 14.99 12.93
CA PHE A 273 -1.99 16.37 13.40
C PHE A 273 -1.05 16.45 14.61
N PRO A 274 -0.22 17.50 14.70
CA PRO A 274 0.54 17.78 15.92
C PRO A 274 -0.38 17.89 17.13
N TYR A 275 0.09 17.44 18.29
CA TYR A 275 -0.60 17.66 19.54
C TYR A 275 -0.31 19.06 20.07
N GLU A 276 -1.33 19.89 20.14
CA GLU A 276 -1.26 21.24 20.72
C GLU A 276 -2.00 21.25 22.07
N PRO A 277 -1.27 21.31 23.21
CA PRO A 277 -1.91 21.39 24.51
C PRO A 277 -2.48 22.80 24.75
N ALA A 278 -3.64 22.88 25.42
CA ALA A 278 -4.29 24.16 25.76
C ALA A 278 -3.45 25.07 26.69
N ARG A 279 -2.40 24.52 27.32
CA ARG A 279 -1.44 25.23 28.17
C ARG A 279 -0.04 24.64 27.94
N PRO A 280 1.04 25.41 28.11
CA PRO A 280 2.40 24.87 27.98
C PRO A 280 2.65 23.81 29.05
N LEU A 281 2.80 22.55 28.61
CA LEU A 281 3.16 21.40 29.44
C LEU A 281 4.62 21.01 29.18
N ARG A 282 5.21 20.23 30.10
CA ARG A 282 6.56 19.63 29.90
C ARG A 282 6.64 18.80 28.61
N SER A 283 5.52 18.25 28.14
CA SER A 283 5.39 17.49 26.89
C SER A 283 5.29 18.33 25.61
N SER A 284 5.31 19.67 25.70
CA SER A 284 5.16 20.54 24.51
C SER A 284 6.34 20.45 23.53
N GLY A 285 7.51 19.97 23.99
CA GLY A 285 8.70 19.73 23.15
C GLY A 285 8.83 18.31 22.61
N GLU A 286 7.86 17.43 22.88
CA GLU A 286 8.02 15.99 22.63
C GLU A 286 7.62 15.53 21.22
N ALA A 287 7.18 16.45 20.34
CA ALA A 287 6.71 16.15 18.98
C ALA A 287 5.61 15.08 18.94
N LEU A 288 4.65 15.17 19.87
CA LEU A 288 3.51 14.26 19.97
C LEU A 288 2.46 14.54 18.89
N LEU A 289 1.68 13.51 18.56
CA LEU A 289 0.56 13.59 17.63
C LEU A 289 -0.78 13.54 18.37
N SER A 290 -1.77 14.27 17.87
CA SER A 290 -3.13 14.24 18.39
C SER A 290 -3.73 12.85 18.20
N LEU A 291 -4.27 12.26 19.27
CA LEU A 291 -5.06 11.05 19.16
C LEU A 291 -6.51 11.42 18.79
N PRO A 292 -7.17 10.65 17.91
CA PRO A 292 -8.59 10.84 17.65
C PRO A 292 -9.40 10.64 18.93
N PRO A 293 -10.57 11.31 19.08
CA PRO A 293 -11.39 11.22 20.28
C PRO A 293 -11.77 9.77 20.62
N PRO A 294 -11.95 9.42 21.91
CA PRO A 294 -12.39 8.08 22.32
C PRO A 294 -13.67 7.62 21.62
N SER A 295 -14.64 8.51 21.37
CA SER A 295 -15.86 8.20 20.62
C SER A 295 -15.62 7.77 19.17
N GLN A 296 -14.47 8.15 18.60
CA GLN A 296 -14.03 7.78 17.26
C GLN A 296 -13.06 6.58 17.27
N SER A 297 -12.31 6.37 18.36
CA SER A 297 -11.36 5.26 18.52
C SER A 297 -11.99 3.99 19.11
N GLN A 298 -13.11 4.10 19.85
CA GLN A 298 -13.89 2.98 20.39
C GLN A 298 -14.68 2.21 19.32
N LEU A 299 -14.58 2.60 18.04
CA LEU A 299 -15.10 1.81 16.93
C LEU A 299 -14.15 0.63 16.66
N ILE A 300 -14.25 -0.38 17.53
CA ILE A 300 -13.49 -1.64 17.48
C ILE A 300 -13.53 -2.21 16.06
N GLY A 301 -12.35 -2.57 15.51
CA GLY A 301 -12.24 -3.26 14.22
C GLY A 301 -11.52 -2.47 13.12
N MET A 302 -12.23 -2.09 12.05
CA MET A 302 -11.60 -1.47 10.86
C MET A 302 -10.91 -0.14 11.15
N ARG A 303 -11.50 0.68 12.05
CA ARG A 303 -11.05 2.06 12.26
C ARG A 303 -9.81 2.15 13.14
N GLU A 304 -9.64 1.26 14.11
CA GLU A 304 -8.42 1.18 14.93
C GLU A 304 -7.17 0.93 14.09
N ARG A 305 -7.31 0.20 12.98
CA ARG A 305 -6.22 -0.07 12.03
C ARG A 305 -5.99 1.06 11.03
N ALA A 306 -6.86 2.06 10.97
CA ALA A 306 -6.69 3.17 10.05
C ALA A 306 -5.43 3.95 10.40
N PHE A 307 -4.71 4.41 9.37
CA PHE A 307 -3.45 5.13 9.54
C PHE A 307 -3.58 6.32 10.52
N SER A 308 -4.66 7.11 10.41
CA SER A 308 -4.94 8.25 11.29
C SER A 308 -5.14 7.90 12.78
N VAL A 309 -5.27 6.62 13.12
CA VAL A 309 -5.44 6.14 14.50
C VAL A 309 -4.18 5.44 14.97
N VAL A 310 -3.74 4.43 14.22
CA VAL A 310 -2.60 3.58 14.62
C VAL A 310 -1.26 4.32 14.52
N ALA A 311 -1.09 5.23 13.57
CA ALA A 311 0.17 5.96 13.41
C ALA A 311 0.43 6.93 14.58
N PRO A 312 -0.51 7.81 14.98
CA PRO A 312 -0.35 8.62 16.19
C PRO A 312 -0.12 7.79 17.46
N TRP A 313 -0.84 6.67 17.62
CA TRP A 313 -0.68 5.80 18.78
C TRP A 313 0.73 5.19 18.87
N LEU A 314 1.22 4.60 17.78
CA LEU A 314 2.59 4.05 17.72
C LEU A 314 3.67 5.14 17.86
N TRP A 315 3.43 6.32 17.28
CA TRP A 315 4.37 7.43 17.35
C TRP A 315 4.53 7.95 18.78
N ASN A 316 3.41 8.13 19.48
CA ASN A 316 3.41 8.63 20.85
C ASN A 316 4.02 7.62 21.85
N SER A 317 4.06 6.32 21.52
CA SER A 317 4.74 5.32 22.33
C SER A 317 6.27 5.30 22.16
N LEU A 318 6.83 6.06 21.21
CA LEU A 318 8.27 6.16 21.03
C LEU A 318 8.92 7.10 22.05
N PRO A 319 10.17 6.82 22.48
CA PRO A 319 11.00 7.79 23.19
C PRO A 319 11.17 9.09 22.40
N GLY A 320 11.24 10.21 23.10
CA GLY A 320 11.41 11.55 22.50
C GLY A 320 12.64 11.66 21.61
N GLU A 321 13.76 11.06 22.02
CA GLU A 321 15.02 11.01 21.25
C GLU A 321 14.85 10.40 19.86
N ILE A 322 14.02 9.37 19.74
CA ILE A 322 13.76 8.70 18.46
C ILE A 322 12.85 9.57 17.60
N ARG A 323 11.82 10.20 18.19
CA ARG A 323 10.92 11.09 17.45
C ARG A 323 11.65 12.30 16.88
N GLN A 324 12.66 12.80 17.60
CA GLN A 324 13.47 13.95 17.21
C GLN A 324 14.69 13.58 16.34
N ALA A 325 14.76 12.34 15.84
CA ALA A 325 15.87 11.91 15.00
C ALA A 325 16.02 12.81 13.75
N PRO A 326 17.23 13.33 13.46
CA PRO A 326 17.43 14.36 12.44
C PRO A 326 17.29 13.85 11.00
N THR A 327 17.47 12.54 10.78
CA THR A 327 17.40 11.93 9.46
C THR A 327 16.55 10.67 9.47
N LEU A 328 16.03 10.30 8.30
CA LEU A 328 15.33 9.04 8.13
C LEU A 328 16.23 7.83 8.46
N LEU A 329 17.53 7.92 8.19
CA LEU A 329 18.47 6.82 8.46
C LEU A 329 18.68 6.63 9.97
N SER A 330 18.92 7.72 10.71
CA SER A 330 19.05 7.66 12.17
C SER A 330 17.74 7.19 12.81
N PHE A 331 16.60 7.71 12.35
CA PHE A 331 15.28 7.26 12.79
C PHE A 331 15.10 5.75 12.61
N ARG A 332 15.38 5.21 11.41
CA ARG A 332 15.23 3.76 11.13
C ARG A 332 16.14 2.90 11.99
N THR A 333 17.32 3.39 12.33
CA THR A 333 18.29 2.67 13.15
C THR A 333 17.83 2.63 14.61
N SER A 334 17.53 3.78 15.20
CA SER A 334 17.04 3.86 16.59
C SER A 334 15.66 3.21 16.77
N LEU A 335 14.79 3.27 15.76
CA LEU A 335 13.50 2.59 15.81
C LEU A 335 13.66 1.06 15.83
N LYS A 336 14.65 0.51 15.12
CA LYS A 336 14.91 -0.94 15.14
C LYS A 336 15.33 -1.42 16.52
N THR A 337 16.11 -0.62 17.26
CA THR A 337 16.59 -0.98 18.61
C THR A 337 15.49 -0.82 19.66
N ALA A 338 14.61 0.17 19.51
CA ALA A 338 13.53 0.42 20.47
C ALA A 338 12.35 -0.56 20.39
N LEU A 339 12.11 -1.19 19.23
CA LEU A 339 11.01 -2.15 19.09
C LEU A 339 11.34 -3.47 19.83
N PRO A 340 10.38 -4.10 20.52
CA PRO A 340 10.62 -5.37 21.21
C PRO A 340 11.08 -6.45 20.23
N GLY A 341 12.32 -6.93 20.39
CA GLY A 341 12.96 -7.82 19.40
C GLY A 341 14.13 -7.18 18.64
N GLY A 342 14.31 -5.87 18.77
CA GLY A 342 15.52 -5.13 18.41
C GLY A 342 16.68 -5.44 19.35
N PHE A 343 17.07 -6.71 19.46
CA PHE A 343 18.27 -7.08 20.18
C PHE A 343 19.44 -6.83 19.23
N TRP A 344 20.16 -5.75 19.49
CA TRP A 344 21.43 -5.42 18.86
C TRP A 344 22.39 -5.02 19.96
#